data_AF-A0AAU5K707-F1
#
_entry.id   AF-A0AAU5K707-F1
#
_cell.length_a   1.000
_cell.length_b   1.000
_cell.length_c   1.000
_cell.angle_alpha   90.00
_cell.angle_beta   90.00
_cell.angle_gamma   90.00
#
_symmetry.space_group_name_H-M   'P 1'
#
loop_
_entity.id
_entity.type
_entity.pdbx_description
1 polymer ?
#
loop_
_entity_poly.entity_id
_entity_poly.type
_entity_poly.pdbx_seq_one_letter_code
_entity_poly.pdbx_strand_id
1 'polypeptide(L)'
;MKGEVSRTGSAPTNLEGEMSDDPRIGTPGTYEFSAPDGVLDVEWIGLDPMACARARAHAERVEGGSGGEYVVTQIRRRAANGWHVVPRDTAG
;
A
#
# COMPACT_ATOMS: atom_id res chain seq x y z
N MET A 1 -7.73 15.76 -46.63
CA MET A 1 -8.56 16.87 -46.10
C MET A 1 -8.89 16.55 -44.66
N LYS A 2 -8.56 17.49 -43.74
CA LYS A 2 -9.08 17.69 -42.36
C LYS A 2 -8.87 16.49 -41.39
N GLY A 3 -8.09 16.55 -40.33
CA GLY A 3 -7.74 17.65 -39.42
C GLY A 3 -8.66 17.60 -38.22
N GLU A 4 -8.18 17.20 -37.04
CA GLU A 4 -8.63 17.74 -35.76
C GLU A 4 -7.65 17.35 -34.64
N VAL A 5 -7.39 18.31 -33.77
CA VAL A 5 -6.47 18.27 -32.64
C VAL A 5 -7.29 17.99 -31.40
N SER A 6 -6.83 17.16 -30.47
CA SER A 6 -7.24 17.27 -29.06
C SER A 6 -6.11 16.75 -28.15
N ARG A 7 -5.48 17.69 -27.46
CA ARG A 7 -4.74 17.46 -26.22
C ARG A 7 -5.69 16.83 -25.20
N THR A 8 -5.21 15.95 -24.33
CA THR A 8 -5.14 16.16 -22.87
C THR A 8 -5.08 14.83 -22.12
N GLY A 9 -4.30 14.84 -21.03
CA GLY A 9 -4.40 13.90 -19.93
C GLY A 9 -3.53 12.66 -20.07
N SER A 10 -2.35 12.68 -19.44
CA SER A 10 -1.89 11.48 -18.74
C SER A 10 -3.08 10.99 -17.93
N ALA A 11 -3.65 9.85 -18.32
CA ALA A 11 -4.72 9.24 -17.55
C ALA A 11 -4.19 9.06 -16.11
N PRO A 12 -4.96 9.39 -15.06
CA PRO A 12 -4.64 8.87 -13.75
C PRO A 12 -4.68 7.35 -13.90
N THR A 13 -3.55 6.70 -13.68
CA THR A 13 -3.51 5.25 -13.56
C THR A 13 -4.48 4.91 -12.44
N ASN A 14 -5.67 4.39 -12.80
CA ASN A 14 -6.56 3.78 -11.84
C ASN A 14 -5.76 2.69 -11.14
N LEU A 15 -5.28 2.95 -9.93
CA LEU A 15 -4.74 1.97 -8.99
C LEU A 15 -5.88 1.10 -8.44
N GLU A 16 -6.84 0.73 -9.30
CA GLU A 16 -7.85 -0.27 -9.01
C GLU A 16 -7.20 -1.64 -9.16
N GLY A 17 -6.45 -2.02 -8.12
CA GLY A 17 -6.12 -3.41 -7.84
C GLY A 17 -5.26 -4.11 -8.89
N GLU A 18 -3.96 -3.78 -8.95
CA GLU A 18 -3.00 -4.88 -9.03
C GLU A 18 -3.16 -5.69 -7.72
N MET A 19 -4.17 -6.57 -7.71
CA MET A 19 -4.26 -7.61 -6.71
C MET A 19 -2.96 -8.39 -6.85
N SER A 20 -2.06 -8.21 -5.90
CA SER A 20 -0.81 -8.96 -5.86
C SER A 20 -1.11 -10.44 -6.09
N ASP A 21 -0.58 -11.02 -7.17
CA ASP A 21 -0.81 -12.43 -7.59
C ASP A 21 -0.30 -13.45 -6.55
N ASP A 22 0.23 -12.97 -5.42
CA ASP A 22 0.65 -13.80 -4.32
C ASP A 22 -0.58 -14.49 -3.67
N PRO A 23 -0.69 -15.83 -3.77
CA PRO A 23 -1.83 -16.56 -3.21
C PRO A 23 -1.91 -16.49 -1.68
N ARG A 24 -0.89 -15.94 -1.01
CA ARG A 24 -0.86 -15.73 0.43
C ARG A 24 -1.57 -14.45 0.85
N ILE A 25 -1.93 -13.56 -0.07
CA ILE A 25 -2.65 -12.32 0.24
C ILE A 25 -4.01 -12.66 0.87
N GLY A 26 -4.30 -12.04 2.01
CA GLY A 26 -5.50 -12.33 2.82
C GLY A 26 -5.32 -13.43 3.87
N THR A 27 -4.17 -14.10 3.90
CA THR A 27 -3.79 -15.06 4.96
C THR A 27 -3.04 -14.36 6.11
N PRO A 28 -2.93 -14.98 7.29
CA PRO A 28 -2.10 -14.44 8.36
C PRO A 28 -0.66 -14.15 7.88
N GLY A 29 -0.20 -12.92 8.12
CA GLY A 29 1.11 -12.44 7.65
C GLY A 29 1.05 -11.49 6.44
N THR A 30 -0.14 -11.29 5.87
CA THR A 30 -0.42 -10.18 4.96
C THR A 30 -0.49 -8.85 5.71
N TYR A 31 0.01 -7.80 5.09
CA TYR A 31 -0.07 -6.42 5.53
C TYR A 31 -0.74 -5.58 4.47
N GLU A 32 -1.55 -4.62 4.90
CA GLU A 32 -2.22 -3.64 4.06
C GLU A 32 -1.75 -2.25 4.49
N PHE A 33 -1.40 -1.43 3.51
CA PHE A 33 -0.92 -0.07 3.66
C PHE A 33 -1.96 0.88 3.08
N SER A 34 -2.43 1.83 3.88
CA SER A 34 -3.47 2.77 3.47
C SER A 34 -3.00 4.21 3.61
N ALA A 35 -3.44 5.04 2.68
CA ALA A 35 -3.43 6.49 2.71
C ALA A 35 -4.85 7.03 3.02
N PRO A 36 -5.03 8.35 3.20
CA PRO A 36 -6.35 8.92 3.46
C PRO A 36 -7.39 8.66 2.37
N ASP A 37 -6.95 8.45 1.13
CA ASP A 37 -7.77 8.25 -0.06
C ASP A 37 -8.06 6.78 -0.38
N GLY A 38 -7.34 5.84 0.24
CA GLY A 38 -7.60 4.42 0.05
C GLY A 38 -6.44 3.49 0.43
N VAL A 39 -6.56 2.24 0.01
CA VAL A 39 -5.48 1.26 0.12
C VAL A 39 -4.46 1.53 -0.98
N LEU A 40 -3.20 1.71 -0.58
CA LEU A 40 -2.08 1.89 -1.50
C LEU A 40 -1.50 0.57 -1.95
N ASP A 41 -1.28 -0.35 -1.01
CA ASP A 41 -0.59 -1.61 -1.27
C ASP A 41 -1.00 -2.72 -0.28
N VAL A 42 -0.87 -3.97 -0.72
CA VAL A 42 -1.09 -5.17 0.08
C VAL A 42 0.01 -6.19 -0.20
N GLU A 43 0.79 -6.54 0.83
CA GLU A 43 1.96 -7.41 0.69
C GLU A 43 1.97 -8.51 1.76
N TRP A 44 2.39 -9.73 1.40
CA TRP A 44 2.73 -10.75 2.39
C TRP A 44 4.16 -10.55 2.91
N ILE A 45 4.29 -10.14 4.18
CA ILE A 45 5.60 -9.79 4.78
C ILE A 45 6.08 -10.89 5.73
N GLY A 46 5.15 -11.64 6.34
CA GLY A 46 5.46 -12.80 7.17
C GLY A 46 4.81 -12.81 8.54
N LEU A 47 5.08 -13.89 9.27
CA LEU A 47 4.53 -14.14 10.61
C LEU A 47 5.54 -13.96 11.74
N ASP A 48 6.82 -13.84 11.40
CA ASP A 48 7.90 -13.73 12.37
C ASP A 48 7.86 -12.41 13.15
N PRO A 49 8.53 -12.34 14.31
CA PRO A 49 8.53 -11.14 15.15
C PRO A 49 9.04 -9.87 14.46
N MET A 50 9.84 -9.99 13.40
CA MET A 50 10.39 -8.85 12.66
C MET A 50 9.47 -8.36 11.53
N ALA A 51 8.37 -9.07 11.23
CA ALA A 51 7.46 -8.70 10.15
C ALA A 51 6.84 -7.31 10.34
N CYS A 52 6.50 -6.92 11.57
CA CYS A 52 5.99 -5.57 11.85
C CYS A 52 7.05 -4.48 11.59
N ALA A 53 8.31 -4.72 11.95
CA ALA A 53 9.39 -3.78 11.67
C ALA A 53 9.63 -3.64 10.16
N ARG A 54 9.59 -4.75 9.42
CA ARG A 54 9.67 -4.73 7.94
C ARG A 54 8.49 -4.02 7.30
N ALA A 55 7.28 -4.18 7.83
CA ALA A 55 6.11 -3.43 7.37
C ALA A 55 6.27 -1.92 7.56
N ARG A 56 6.80 -1.47 8.70
CA ARG A 56 7.09 -0.04 8.92
C ARG A 56 8.12 0.50 7.93
N ALA A 57 9.22 -0.22 7.74
CA ALA A 57 10.24 0.14 6.76
C ALA A 57 9.71 0.11 5.31
N HIS A 58 8.75 -0.78 5.02
CA HIS A 58 8.04 -0.80 3.74
C HIS A 58 7.22 0.47 3.57
N ALA A 59 6.42 0.86 4.58
CA ALA A 59 5.64 2.09 4.52
C ALA A 59 6.52 3.33 4.28
N GLU A 60 7.66 3.45 4.96
CA GLU A 60 8.64 4.54 4.70
C GLU A 60 9.16 4.54 3.25
N ARG A 61 9.37 3.35 2.67
CA ARG A 61 9.78 3.20 1.27
C ARG A 61 8.69 3.62 0.29
N VAL A 62 7.43 3.28 0.58
CA VAL A 62 6.27 3.73 -0.23
C VAL A 62 6.18 5.24 -0.21
N GLU A 63 6.28 5.86 0.97
CA GLU A 63 6.26 7.31 1.13
C GLU A 63 7.43 8.00 0.41
N GLY A 64 8.66 7.47 0.57
CA GLY A 64 9.87 8.02 -0.04
C GLY A 64 9.97 7.77 -1.55
N GLY A 65 9.51 6.61 -2.03
CA GLY A 65 9.56 6.21 -3.44
C GLY A 65 8.66 7.05 -4.34
N SER A 66 7.59 7.62 -3.77
CA SER A 66 6.64 8.49 -4.47
C SER A 66 6.99 9.97 -4.36
N GLY A 67 8.20 10.32 -3.90
CA GLY A 67 8.59 11.71 -3.69
C GLY A 67 7.77 12.44 -2.62
N GLY A 68 7.12 11.70 -1.71
CA GLY A 68 6.22 12.23 -0.68
C GLY A 68 4.76 12.43 -1.13
N GLU A 69 4.38 11.97 -2.32
CA GLU A 69 2.99 12.10 -2.83
C GLU A 69 1.98 11.26 -2.03
N TYR A 70 2.42 10.10 -1.53
CA TYR A 70 1.60 9.25 -0.67
C TYR A 70 2.12 9.26 0.77
N VAL A 71 1.20 9.35 1.72
CA VAL A 71 1.47 9.24 3.15
C VAL A 71 0.72 8.02 3.67
N VAL A 72 1.45 7.02 4.16
CA VAL A 72 0.87 5.83 4.77
C VAL A 72 0.37 6.21 6.16
N THR A 73 -0.94 6.41 6.27
CA THR A 73 -1.62 6.77 7.51
C THR A 73 -2.00 5.56 8.36
N GLN A 74 -2.12 4.39 7.74
CA GLN A 74 -2.47 3.17 8.45
C GLN A 74 -1.73 1.96 7.89
N ILE A 75 -1.26 1.10 8.80
CA ILE A 75 -0.77 -0.24 8.48
C ILE A 75 -1.66 -1.23 9.23
N ARG A 76 -2.21 -2.21 8.52
CA ARG A 76 -2.97 -3.32 9.11
C ARG A 76 -2.27 -4.64 8.82
N ARG A 77 -2.24 -5.54 9.79
CA ARG A 77 -1.77 -6.91 9.64
C ARG A 77 -2.96 -7.87 9.69
N ARG A 78 -3.01 -8.81 8.76
CA ARG A 78 -3.94 -9.94 8.81
C ARG A 78 -3.44 -10.95 9.85
N ALA A 79 -4.27 -11.24 10.83
CA ALA A 79 -4.12 -12.33 11.79
C ALA A 79 -5.25 -13.35 11.60
N ALA A 80 -5.18 -14.46 12.33
CA ALA A 80 -6.17 -15.53 12.24
C ALA A 80 -7.61 -15.09 12.61
N ASN A 81 -7.73 -14.09 13.48
CA ASN A 81 -9.01 -13.54 13.95
C ASN A 81 -9.43 -12.24 13.25
N GLY A 82 -8.70 -11.78 12.22
CA GLY A 82 -9.04 -10.57 11.47
C GLY A 82 -7.87 -9.61 11.28
N TRP A 83 -8.18 -8.36 10.96
CA TRP A 83 -7.21 -7.30 10.73
C TRP A 83 -6.87 -6.56 12.03
N HIS A 84 -5.58 -6.34 12.28
CA HIS A 84 -5.08 -5.59 13.43
C HIS A 84 -4.24 -4.42 12.99
N VAL A 85 -4.40 -3.28 13.65
CA VAL A 85 -3.57 -2.10 13.37
C VAL A 85 -2.16 -2.34 13.88
N VAL A 86 -1.18 -2.09 13.02
CA VAL A 86 0.25 -2.07 13.38
C VAL A 86 0.59 -0.63 13.72
N PRO A 87 0.97 -0.32 14.96
CA PRO A 87 1.35 1.03 15.33
C PRO A 87 2.50 1.53 14.45
N ARG A 88 2.35 2.74 13.89
CA ARG A 88 3.47 3.48 13.30
C ARG A 88 4.32 4.01 14.46
N ASP A 89 5.63 3.94 14.32
CA ASP A 89 6.54 4.71 15.16
C ASP A 89 6.55 6.16 14.64
N THR A 90 5.39 6.82 14.64
CA THR A 90 5.37 8.28 14.44
C THR A 90 5.89 8.89 15.72
N ALA A 91 7.15 9.32 15.70
CA ALA A 91 7.59 10.35 16.64
C ALA A 91 6.59 11.51 16.51
N GLY A 92 5.86 11.78 17.60
CA GLY A 92 5.00 12.95 17.70
C GLY A 92 5.81 14.24 17.73
#